data_AF-A0A7J8ZRN7-F1
#
_entry.id   AF-A0A7J8ZRN7-F1
#
_cell.length_a   1.000
_cell.length_b   1.000
_cell.length_c   1.000
_cell.angle_alpha   90.00
_cell.angle_beta   90.00
_cell.angle_gamma   90.00
#
_symmetry.space_group_name_H-M   'P 1'
#
loop_
_entity.id
_entity.type
_entity.pdbx_description
1 polymer ?
#
loop_
_entity_poly.entity_id
_entity_poly.type
_entity_poly.pdbx_seq_one_letter_code
_entity_poly.pdbx_strand_id
1 'polypeptide(L)' 'MLFSIPLEPVFIERNIPLTAYTVVKDGEYRGEIKLGLTFTPEERESRNFEVEESFGGWKQSSYTD' A
#
# COMPACT_ATOMS: atom_id res chain seq x y z
N MET A 1 1.12 -8.16 -15.35
CA MET A 1 1.75 -8.42 -14.03
C MET A 1 0.65 -8.27 -13.01
N LEU A 2 0.34 -9.33 -12.26
CA LEU A 2 -0.68 -9.36 -11.22
C LEU A 2 0.01 -9.54 -9.88
N PHE A 3 -0.32 -8.65 -8.95
CA PHE A 3 0.18 -8.65 -7.58
C PHE A 3 -1.02 -8.36 -6.68
N SER A 4 -1.31 -9.26 -5.75
CA SER A 4 -2.48 -9.18 -4.87
C SER A 4 -2.05 -9.45 -3.43
N ILE A 5 -2.50 -8.58 -2.52
CA ILE A 5 -2.23 -8.69 -1.09
C ILE A 5 -3.59 -8.78 -0.38
N PRO A 6 -3.86 -9.87 0.37
CA PRO A 6 -5.06 -9.95 1.19
C PRO A 6 -4.95 -9.00 2.39
N LEU A 7 -5.93 -8.10 2.54
CA LEU A 7 -5.94 -7.13 3.64
C LEU A 7 -6.69 -7.61 4.88
N GLU A 8 -7.57 -8.60 4.75
CA GLU A 8 -8.28 -9.23 5.87
C GLU A 8 -7.39 -9.55 7.09
N PRO A 9 -6.24 -10.24 6.94
CA PRO A 9 -5.37 -10.51 8.08
C PRO A 9 -4.77 -9.22 8.67
N VAL A 10 -4.52 -8.19 7.87
CA VAL A 10 -3.99 -6.90 8.35
C VAL A 10 -4.99 -6.19 9.26
N PHE A 11 -6.29 -6.28 8.94
CA PHE A 11 -7.34 -5.68 9.76
C PHE A 11 -7.51 -6.37 11.11
N ILE A 12 -7.30 -7.68 11.16
CA ILE A 12 -7.42 -8.50 12.38
C ILE A 12 -6.16 -8.37 13.24
N GLU A 13 -4.99 -8.61 12.64
CA GLU A 13 -3.71 -8.70 13.36
C GLU A 13 -3.09 -7.33 13.64
N ARG A 14 -3.55 -6.27 12.97
CA ARG A 14 -3.03 -4.88 13.00
C ARG A 14 -1.61 -4.71 12.49
N ASN A 15 -0.75 -5.71 12.65
CA ASN A 15 0.63 -5.69 12.20
C ASN A 15 0.97 -7.02 11.55
N ILE A 16 1.26 -6.96 10.25
CA ILE A 16 1.87 -8.06 9.51
C ILE A 16 3.36 -7.77 9.41
N PRO A 17 4.23 -8.64 9.92
CA PRO A 17 5.67 -8.47 9.81
C PRO A 17 6.12 -8.59 8.36
N LEU A 18 7.41 -8.33 8.10
CA LEU A 18 7.98 -8.41 6.76
C LEU A 18 7.75 -9.79 6.12
N THR A 19 6.77 -9.89 5.23
CA THR A 19 6.25 -11.13 4.64
C THR A 19 6.47 -11.12 3.12
N ALA A 20 6.88 -12.25 2.55
CA ALA A 20 7.11 -12.40 1.11
C ALA A 20 5.79 -12.69 0.37
N TYR A 21 5.54 -11.94 -0.71
CA TYR A 21 4.39 -12.09 -1.59
C TYR A 21 4.86 -12.37 -3.01
N THR A 22 4.26 -13.39 -3.63
CA THR A 22 4.61 -13.84 -4.97
C THR A 22 4.16 -12.85 -6.04
N VAL A 23 5.04 -12.59 -7.01
CA VAL A 23 4.73 -11.80 -8.20
C VAL A 23 4.49 -12.75 -9.37
N VAL A 24 3.32 -12.63 -10.00
CA VAL A 24 2.97 -13.44 -11.18
C VAL A 24 2.77 -12.51 -12.38
N LYS A 25 3.35 -12.86 -13.53
CA LYS A 25 3.12 -12.16 -14.80
C LYS A 25 2.83 -13.19 -15.88
N ASP A 26 1.71 -13.01 -16.56
CA ASP A 26 1.27 -13.88 -17.66
C ASP A 26 1.14 -15.35 -17.22
N GLY A 27 0.71 -15.58 -15.98
CA GLY A 27 0.63 -16.91 -15.36
C GLY A 27 1.95 -17.47 -14.85
N GLU A 28 3.08 -16.79 -15.09
CA GLU A 28 4.40 -17.26 -14.67
C GLU A 28 4.92 -16.54 -13.42
N TYR A 29 5.59 -17.29 -12.55
CA TYR A 29 6.31 -16.76 -11.39
C TYR A 29 7.44 -15.82 -11.85
N ARG A 30 7.52 -14.63 -11.25
CA ARG A 30 8.53 -13.60 -11.54
C ARG A 30 9.39 -13.20 -10.35
N GLY A 31 9.17 -13.80 -9.19
CA GLY A 31 9.89 -13.45 -7.95
C GLY A 31 8.94 -13.16 -6.80
N GLU A 32 9.50 -12.55 -5.76
CA GLU A 32 8.82 -12.19 -4.53
C GLU A 32 9.10 -10.74 -4.15
N ILE A 33 8.12 -10.09 -3.53
CA ILE A 33 8.26 -8.78 -2.90
C ILE A 33 8.00 -8.97 -1.41
N LYS A 34 8.88 -8.43 -0.56
CA LYS A 34 8.71 -8.46 0.89
C LYS A 34 8.03 -7.18 1.37
N LEU A 35 6.93 -7.31 2.11
CA LEU A 35 6.18 -6.19 2.66
C LEU A 35 5.91 -6.40 4.14
N GLY A 36 6.10 -5.35 4.93
CA GLY A 36 5.53 -5.25 6.28
C GLY A 36 4.31 -4.32 6.20
N LEU A 37 3.20 -4.71 6.83
CA LEU A 37 1.95 -3.96 6.79
C LEU A 37 1.56 -3.61 8.23
N THR A 38 1.21 -2.35 8.47
CA THR A 38 0.65 -1.92 9.75
C THR A 38 -0.64 -1.19 9.47
N PHE A 39 -1.73 -1.62 10.12
CA PHE A 39 -3.04 -1.03 10.01
C PHE A 39 -3.36 -0.25 11.29
N THR A 40 -3.33 1.07 11.14
CA THR A 40 -3.77 2.02 12.15
C THR A 40 -5.20 2.43 11.80
N PRO A 41 -6.23 1.92 12.50
CA PRO A 41 -7.61 2.33 12.24
C PRO A 41 -7.76 3.82 12.57
N GLU A 42 -8.60 4.52 11.82
CA GLU A 42 -9.04 5.85 12.23
C GLU A 42 -9.86 5.72 13.52
N GLU A 43 -9.33 6.26 14.61
CA GLU A 43 -10.10 6.42 15.84
C GLU A 43 -11.14 7.50 15.55
N ARG A 44 -12.43 7.15 15.63
CA ARG A 44 -13.53 8.12 15.58
C ARG A 44 -13.55 8.94 16.87
N GLU A 45 -12.46 9.62 17.19
CA GLU A 45 -12.51 10.75 18.10
C GLU A 45 -13.22 11.88 17.36
N SER A 46 -14.23 12.44 18.01
CA SER A 46 -15.05 13.51 17.48
C SER A 46 -14.20 14.68 16.96
N ARG A 47 -14.00 14.72 15.64
CA ARG A 47 -13.56 15.88 14.83
C ARG A 47 -12.68 16.89 15.59
N ASN A 48 -11.42 16.55 15.81
CA ASN A 48 -10.39 17.59 15.74
C ASN A 48 -9.78 17.48 14.34
N PHE A 49 -10.24 18.38 13.46
CA PHE A 49 -9.68 18.58 12.13
C PHE A 49 -8.19 18.94 12.28
N GLU A 50 -7.31 17.95 12.22
CA GLU A 50 -5.91 18.19 11.96
C GLU A 50 -5.77 18.45 10.46
N VAL A 51 -5.38 19.68 10.16
CA VAL A 51 -5.27 20.29 8.84
C VAL A 51 -4.50 19.38 7.88
N GLU A 52 -5.01 19.21 6.66
CA GLU A 52 -4.34 18.52 5.55
C GLU A 52 -2.86 18.95 5.45
N GLU A 53 -1.96 18.05 5.80
CA GLU A 53 -0.58 18.15 5.35
C GLU A 53 -0.55 17.74 3.87
N SER A 54 -0.49 18.73 2.99
CA SER A 54 -0.32 18.53 1.56
C SER A 54 1.06 17.88 1.28
N PHE A 55 1.10 16.56 1.26
CA PHE A 55 2.23 15.80 0.75
C PHE A 55 2.07 15.65 -0.78
N GLY A 56 3.04 16.17 -1.55
CA GLY A 56 3.02 16.28 -3.03
C GLY A 56 2.87 14.95 -3.80
N GLY A 57 2.78 14.86 -5.13
CA GLY A 57 2.83 15.79 -6.27
C GLY A 57 2.72 14.95 -7.56
N TRP A 58 2.60 15.54 -8.76
CA TRP A 58 2.90 14.82 -10.00
C TRP A 58 3.45 15.80 -11.04
N LYS A 59 4.75 15.67 -11.38
CA LYS A 59 5.31 16.35 -12.54
C LYS A 59 5.17 15.43 -13.75
N GLN A 60 4.19 15.73 -14.62
CA GLN A 60 4.09 15.13 -15.94
C GLN A 60 5.12 15.81 -16.85
N SER A 61 6.17 15.11 -17.25
CA SER A 61 7.07 15.60 -18.32
C SER A 61 6.39 15.40 -19.67
N SER A 62 6.07 16.49 -20.36
CA SER A 62 5.67 16.45 -21.78
C SER A 62 6.92 16.44 -22.66
N TYR A 63 6.97 15.51 -23.62
CA TYR A 63 7.86 15.64 -24.78
C TYR A 63 7.30 16.75 -25.69
N THR A 64 8.16 17.67 -26.09
CA THR A 64 7.93 18.53 -27.26
C THR A 64 8.79 18.01 -28.40
N ASP A 65 8.22 18.00 -29.60
CA ASP A 65 8.95 17.80 -30.88
C ASP A 65 9.95 18.94 -31.10
#